data_AF-A0A3V9C4W8-F1
#
_entry.id   AF-A0A3V9C4W8-F1
#
_cell.length_a   1.000
_cell.length_b   1.000
_cell.length_c   1.000
_cell.angle_alpha   90.00
_cell.angle_beta   90.00
_cell.angle_gamma   90.00
#
_symmetry.space_group_name_H-M   'P 1'
#
loop_
_entity.id
_entity.type
_entity.pdbx_description
1 polymer ?
#
loop_
_entity_poly.entity_id
_entity_poly.type
_entity_poly.pdbx_seq_one_letter_code
_entity_poly.pdbx_strand_id
1 'polypeptide(L)'
;MKFKGISFSVFILFLTSCSSHHQQNEGKGNIYPSSNFPVPPALPLPSPGLGMSSETNADDEVSYTSLRTIMAQNSRVLTVWALAEGNWLWAYGSAASSSFGGVRNWRVVPVNKGEKNIFRFVNGVTGTCIEAYKNGLVHSACNSENSAQDFLLIPATNGGVFIKSPVLNKCVRYDIVTHTIYSTVYLTECVSGKDKSYDQVWYIAPALTNTIPLP
;
A
#
# COMPACT_ATOMS: atom_id res chain seq x y z
N MET A 1 57.73 -4.24 53.45
CA MET A 1 57.08 -3.86 52.18
C MET A 1 55.75 -4.60 52.11
N LYS A 2 54.63 -3.87 52.13
CA LYS A 2 53.24 -4.41 52.19
C LYS A 2 52.76 -4.76 50.77
N PHE A 3 52.24 -5.96 50.56
CA PHE A 3 51.36 -6.30 49.42
C PHE A 3 50.24 -7.20 49.95
N LYS A 4 49.09 -6.63 50.33
CA LYS A 4 47.84 -6.49 49.54
C LYS A 4 47.27 -7.85 49.11
N GLY A 5 46.27 -8.29 49.88
CA GLY A 5 45.44 -9.45 49.57
C GLY A 5 44.60 -9.23 48.31
N ILE A 6 44.48 -10.30 47.53
CA ILE A 6 43.63 -10.40 46.36
C ILE A 6 42.46 -11.29 46.77
N SER A 7 41.28 -10.69 46.86
CA SER A 7 40.02 -11.40 47.08
C SER A 7 39.57 -12.03 45.76
N PHE A 8 39.54 -13.36 45.69
CA PHE A 8 38.91 -14.11 44.60
C PHE A 8 37.40 -14.15 44.85
N SER A 9 36.64 -13.40 44.06
CA SER A 9 35.17 -13.51 44.03
C SER A 9 34.77 -14.24 42.76
N VAL A 10 34.48 -15.53 42.90
CA VAL A 10 33.88 -16.37 41.87
C VAL A 10 32.37 -16.14 41.91
N PHE A 11 31.84 -15.42 40.91
CA PHE A 11 30.38 -15.32 40.70
C PHE A 11 30.01 -16.23 39.53
N ILE A 12 29.58 -17.45 39.86
CA ILE A 12 28.85 -18.31 38.93
C ILE A 12 27.37 -18.03 39.12
N LEU A 13 26.73 -17.43 38.13
CA LEU A 13 25.27 -17.39 38.01
C LEU A 13 24.88 -18.09 36.71
N PHE A 14 24.61 -19.39 36.84
CA PHE A 14 23.74 -20.11 35.92
C PHE A 14 22.31 -19.78 36.28
N LEU A 15 21.60 -19.06 35.41
CA LEU A 15 20.14 -19.13 35.34
C LEU A 15 19.74 -19.21 33.86
N THR A 16 19.67 -20.45 33.40
CA THR A 16 18.85 -20.85 32.26
C THR A 16 17.40 -20.50 32.55
N SER A 17 16.85 -19.51 31.84
CA SER A 17 15.41 -19.29 31.76
C SER A 17 14.99 -19.43 30.30
N CYS A 18 14.70 -20.68 29.90
CA CYS A 18 13.86 -20.94 28.75
C CYS A 18 12.41 -20.78 29.22
N SER A 19 11.81 -19.62 28.97
CA SER A 19 10.36 -19.50 29.04
C SER A 19 9.78 -20.30 27.87
N SER A 20 9.14 -21.43 28.16
CA SER A 20 8.35 -22.16 27.19
C SER A 20 7.10 -21.34 26.88
N HIS A 21 7.21 -20.40 25.94
CA HIS A 21 6.01 -19.83 25.36
C HIS A 21 5.33 -20.94 24.56
N HIS A 22 4.13 -21.33 25.01
CA HIS A 22 3.23 -22.19 24.25
C HIS A 22 3.26 -21.75 22.79
N GLN A 23 3.67 -22.65 21.90
CA GLN A 23 3.29 -22.59 20.49
C GLN A 23 1.78 -22.79 20.46
N GLN A 24 1.02 -21.71 20.64
CA GLN A 24 -0.26 -21.63 19.99
C GLN A 24 0.04 -21.73 18.50
N ASN A 25 -0.33 -22.87 17.91
CA ASN A 25 -0.62 -22.97 16.49
C ASN A 25 -1.79 -22.00 16.19
N GLU A 26 -1.53 -20.69 16.26
CA GLU A 26 -2.25 -19.77 15.41
C GLU A 26 -1.85 -20.15 14.00
N GLY A 27 -2.71 -20.90 13.33
CA GLY A 27 -2.64 -21.02 11.89
C GLY A 27 -2.65 -19.60 11.34
N LYS A 28 -1.46 -19.06 11.03
CA LYS A 28 -1.30 -17.76 10.36
C LYS A 28 -2.10 -17.85 9.06
N GLY A 29 -3.35 -17.39 9.11
CA GLY A 29 -4.31 -17.51 8.03
C GLY A 29 -3.76 -16.85 6.76
N ASN A 30 -4.28 -17.26 5.60
CA ASN A 30 -3.89 -16.60 4.36
C ASN A 30 -4.41 -15.16 4.36
N ILE A 31 -3.56 -14.22 3.93
CA ILE A 31 -3.92 -12.81 3.75
C ILE A 31 -4.78 -12.63 2.49
N TYR A 32 -4.57 -13.49 1.49
CA TYR A 32 -5.44 -13.56 0.33
C TYR A 32 -6.79 -14.18 0.72
N PRO A 33 -7.93 -13.56 0.37
CA PRO A 33 -9.23 -14.08 0.74
C PRO A 33 -9.48 -15.45 0.10
N SER A 34 -9.98 -16.41 0.89
CA SER A 34 -10.50 -17.66 0.32
C SER A 34 -11.80 -17.39 -0.44
N SER A 35 -12.21 -18.30 -1.33
CA SER A 35 -13.46 -18.16 -2.10
C SER A 35 -14.72 -18.02 -1.23
N ASN A 36 -14.64 -18.39 0.06
CA ASN A 36 -15.75 -18.41 1.01
C ASN A 36 -15.59 -17.37 2.13
N PHE A 37 -14.60 -16.47 2.05
CA PHE A 37 -14.37 -15.48 3.10
C PHE A 37 -15.43 -14.37 3.03
N PRO A 38 -16.06 -13.97 4.16
CA PRO A 38 -16.89 -12.78 4.18
C PRO A 38 -16.03 -11.58 3.75
N VAL A 39 -16.52 -10.83 2.76
CA VAL A 39 -15.87 -9.60 2.31
C VAL A 39 -15.79 -8.68 3.54
N PRO A 40 -14.59 -8.26 3.99
CA PRO A 40 -14.47 -7.25 5.04
C PRO A 40 -15.33 -6.03 4.68
N PRO A 41 -15.82 -5.25 5.67
CA PRO A 41 -16.48 -3.99 5.38
C PRO A 41 -15.65 -3.23 4.35
N ALA A 42 -16.28 -2.78 3.26
CA ALA A 42 -15.56 -2.07 2.21
C ALA A 42 -14.78 -0.93 2.89
N LEU A 43 -13.47 -0.84 2.61
CA LEU A 43 -12.74 0.40 2.85
C LEU A 43 -13.62 1.54 2.33
N PRO A 44 -13.70 2.69 3.02
CA PRO A 44 -14.41 3.87 2.52
C PRO A 44 -13.69 4.41 1.28
N LEU A 45 -13.84 3.67 0.19
CA LEU A 45 -13.46 3.96 -1.17
C LEU A 45 -14.71 4.57 -1.82
N PRO A 46 -14.53 5.48 -2.79
CA PRO A 46 -15.68 6.04 -3.50
C PRO A 46 -16.47 4.91 -4.18
N SER A 47 -17.78 4.84 -3.96
CA SER A 47 -18.62 3.77 -4.51
C SER A 47 -18.98 4.02 -5.99
N PRO A 48 -18.90 3.01 -6.88
CA PRO A 48 -19.25 3.15 -8.31
C PRO A 48 -20.75 3.34 -8.62
N GLY A 49 -21.64 3.34 -7.62
CA GLY A 49 -23.08 3.09 -7.84
C GLY A 49 -24.07 3.85 -6.96
N LEU A 50 -23.65 4.86 -6.20
CA LEU A 50 -24.60 5.82 -5.62
C LEU A 50 -24.65 7.04 -6.53
N GLY A 51 -25.86 7.40 -6.96
CA GLY A 51 -26.11 8.76 -7.43
C GLY A 51 -25.61 9.73 -6.37
N MET A 52 -24.81 10.69 -6.83
CA MET A 52 -24.19 11.79 -6.10
C MET A 52 -25.22 12.45 -5.14
N SER A 53 -25.32 12.00 -3.89
CA SER A 53 -26.00 12.79 -2.86
C SER A 53 -24.98 13.84 -2.41
N SER A 54 -25.18 15.06 -2.91
CA SER A 54 -24.40 16.24 -2.57
C SER A 54 -24.48 16.49 -1.07
N GLU A 55 -23.35 16.48 -0.38
CA GLU A 55 -23.23 17.25 0.86
C GLU A 55 -23.06 18.70 0.44
N THR A 56 -24.14 19.46 0.53
CA THR A 56 -24.19 20.89 0.24
C THR A 56 -23.23 21.63 1.18
N ASN A 57 -22.04 21.93 0.68
CA ASN A 57 -21.34 23.14 1.09
C ASN A 57 -21.97 24.30 0.31
N ALA A 58 -22.01 25.50 0.89
CA ALA A 58 -22.66 26.69 0.35
C ALA A 58 -22.01 27.24 -0.95
N ASP A 59 -21.20 26.44 -1.63
CA ASP A 59 -20.64 26.64 -2.97
C ASP A 59 -20.68 25.26 -3.65
N ASP A 60 -21.52 25.12 -4.68
CA ASP A 60 -21.96 23.87 -5.35
C ASP A 60 -20.85 23.07 -6.08
N GLU A 61 -19.70 22.82 -5.44
CA GLU A 61 -18.67 21.92 -5.94
C GLU A 61 -18.52 20.69 -5.03
N VAL A 62 -19.07 19.56 -5.47
CA VAL A 62 -18.99 18.30 -4.74
C VAL A 62 -17.55 17.74 -4.82
N SER A 63 -16.76 17.91 -3.76
CA SER A 63 -15.34 17.53 -3.73
C SER A 63 -15.13 16.09 -3.24
N TYR A 64 -15.17 15.12 -4.15
CA TYR A 64 -14.78 13.73 -3.86
C TYR A 64 -13.24 13.53 -3.87
N THR A 65 -12.45 14.52 -3.44
CA THR A 65 -11.03 14.67 -3.87
C THR A 65 -9.97 14.52 -2.78
N SER A 66 -10.25 13.86 -1.66
CA SER A 66 -9.23 13.75 -0.61
C SER A 66 -8.10 12.82 -1.08
N LEU A 67 -6.91 13.40 -1.22
CA LEU A 67 -5.70 12.68 -1.60
C LEU A 67 -5.44 11.51 -0.65
N ARG A 68 -4.85 10.44 -1.18
CA ARG A 68 -4.40 9.27 -0.43
C ARG A 68 -2.99 8.93 -0.81
N THR A 69 -2.32 8.15 0.02
CA THR A 69 -1.10 7.46 -0.37
C THR A 69 -1.37 5.97 -0.53
N ILE A 70 -0.60 5.32 -1.40
CA ILE A 70 -0.68 3.87 -1.61
C ILE A 70 0.56 3.28 -0.94
N MET A 71 0.38 2.72 0.24
CA MET A 71 1.46 2.35 1.16
C MET A 71 1.69 0.84 1.17
N ALA A 72 2.93 0.42 0.95
CA ALA A 72 3.38 -0.96 1.11
C ALA A 72 3.53 -1.34 2.59
N GLN A 73 3.59 -2.65 2.92
CA GLN A 73 3.77 -3.12 4.30
C GLN A 73 5.10 -2.71 4.94
N ASN A 74 6.12 -2.35 4.15
CA ASN A 74 7.37 -1.79 4.64
C ASN A 74 7.32 -0.25 4.79
N SER A 75 6.12 0.33 4.86
CA SER A 75 5.84 1.77 5.03
C SER A 75 6.35 2.66 3.89
N ARG A 76 6.76 2.07 2.76
CA ARG A 76 7.10 2.82 1.54
C ARG A 76 5.84 3.14 0.75
N VAL A 77 5.82 4.29 0.11
CA VAL A 77 4.66 4.80 -0.62
C VAL A 77 4.92 4.84 -2.11
N LEU A 78 3.96 4.38 -2.91
CA LEU A 78 4.01 4.43 -4.36
C LEU A 78 4.02 5.89 -4.84
N THR A 79 4.97 6.25 -5.70
CA THR A 79 5.18 7.63 -6.12
C THR A 79 5.81 7.75 -7.50
N VAL A 80 5.60 8.91 -8.11
CA VAL A 80 6.36 9.39 -9.27
C VAL A 80 7.72 9.87 -8.78
N TRP A 81 8.79 9.44 -9.45
CA TRP A 81 10.15 9.93 -9.21
C TRP A 81 10.63 10.85 -10.32
N ALA A 82 10.56 10.40 -11.57
CA ALA A 82 10.81 11.22 -12.75
C ALA A 82 9.49 11.76 -13.29
N LEU A 83 9.39 13.08 -13.49
CA LEU A 83 8.11 13.77 -13.75
C LEU A 83 7.57 13.61 -15.19
N ALA A 84 8.41 13.20 -16.15
CA ALA A 84 7.96 13.02 -17.53
C ALA A 84 7.10 11.76 -17.65
N GLU A 85 6.02 11.83 -18.44
CA GLU A 85 5.15 10.70 -18.70
C GLU A 85 5.90 9.48 -19.26
N GLY A 86 5.37 8.28 -18.99
CA GLY A 86 5.98 7.01 -19.35
C GLY A 86 7.11 6.56 -18.42
N ASN A 87 7.48 7.36 -17.42
CA ASN A 87 8.45 6.93 -16.41
C ASN A 87 7.86 5.94 -15.41
N TRP A 88 8.73 5.07 -14.92
CA TRP A 88 8.40 4.05 -13.93
C TRP A 88 8.04 4.67 -12.58
N LEU A 89 7.05 4.04 -11.93
CA LEU A 89 6.71 4.30 -10.54
C LEU A 89 7.56 3.45 -9.60
N TRP A 90 7.81 3.99 -8.42
CA TRP A 90 8.62 3.37 -7.38
C TRP A 90 7.93 3.52 -6.04
N ALA A 91 8.32 2.72 -5.04
CA ALA A 91 7.86 2.92 -3.68
C ALA A 91 9.00 3.44 -2.79
N TYR A 92 8.88 4.64 -2.24
CA TYR A 92 9.91 5.26 -1.40
C TYR A 92 9.46 5.37 0.06
N GLY A 93 10.40 5.28 1.00
CA GLY A 93 10.10 5.64 2.40
C GLY A 93 9.61 7.08 2.51
N SER A 94 8.59 7.34 3.33
CA SER A 94 7.98 8.68 3.46
C SER A 94 9.00 9.75 3.88
N ALA A 95 9.91 9.42 4.79
CA ALA A 95 10.99 10.31 5.23
C ALA A 95 12.04 10.55 4.12
N ALA A 96 12.48 9.48 3.45
CA ALA A 96 13.49 9.54 2.39
C ALA A 96 13.01 10.27 1.12
N SER A 97 11.69 10.38 0.93
CA SER A 97 11.06 11.08 -0.19
C SER A 97 10.34 12.36 0.23
N SER A 98 10.67 12.92 1.41
CA SER A 98 10.03 14.14 1.92
C SER A 98 10.11 15.31 0.93
N SER A 99 11.24 15.44 0.22
CA SER A 99 11.46 16.45 -0.82
C SER A 99 10.65 16.27 -2.11
N PHE A 100 10.00 15.11 -2.32
CA PHE A 100 9.20 14.87 -3.53
C PHE A 100 7.88 15.64 -3.48
N GLY A 101 7.48 16.13 -2.31
CA GLY A 101 6.23 16.88 -2.15
C GLY A 101 5.00 16.02 -2.42
N GLY A 102 4.03 16.58 -3.14
CA GLY A 102 2.70 15.99 -3.35
C GLY A 102 2.61 14.87 -4.39
N VAL A 103 3.67 14.61 -5.17
CA VAL A 103 3.67 13.55 -6.22
C VAL A 103 3.60 12.12 -5.64
N ARG A 104 3.62 11.99 -4.31
CA ARG A 104 3.42 10.75 -3.53
C ARG A 104 1.96 10.48 -3.19
N ASN A 105 1.08 11.41 -3.58
CA ASN A 105 -0.34 11.38 -3.25
C ASN A 105 -1.17 11.18 -4.53
N TRP A 106 -2.23 10.40 -4.40
CA TRP A 106 -3.10 9.95 -5.48
C TRP A 106 -4.56 10.19 -5.12
N ARG A 107 -5.37 10.56 -6.10
CA ARG A 107 -6.83 10.46 -6.01
C ARG A 107 -7.22 9.05 -6.45
N VAL A 108 -8.09 8.40 -5.69
CA VAL A 108 -8.65 7.09 -6.04
C VAL A 108 -10.01 7.34 -6.67
N VAL A 109 -10.13 7.12 -7.97
CA VAL A 109 -11.32 7.46 -8.76
C VAL A 109 -12.04 6.17 -9.18
N PRO A 110 -13.32 6.00 -8.85
CA PRO A 110 -14.07 4.80 -9.25
C PRO A 110 -14.31 4.82 -10.76
N VAL A 111 -14.23 3.65 -11.39
CA VAL A 111 -14.49 3.46 -12.82
C VAL A 111 -15.81 2.73 -13.00
N ASN A 112 -16.79 3.41 -13.58
CA ASN A 112 -18.14 2.88 -13.76
C ASN A 112 -18.24 2.07 -15.06
N LYS A 113 -17.63 0.88 -15.08
CA LYS A 113 -17.63 -0.05 -16.23
C LYS A 113 -18.39 -1.36 -15.96
N GLY A 114 -19.37 -1.34 -15.05
CA GLY A 114 -20.20 -2.51 -14.72
C GLY A 114 -19.54 -3.52 -13.74
N GLU A 115 -18.21 -3.47 -13.58
CA GLU A 115 -17.49 -4.23 -12.56
C GLU A 115 -17.38 -3.44 -11.24
N LYS A 116 -17.67 -4.10 -10.11
CA LYS A 116 -17.50 -3.51 -8.79
C LYS A 116 -16.00 -3.48 -8.44
N ASN A 117 -15.55 -2.40 -7.80
CA ASN A 117 -14.18 -2.23 -7.29
C ASN A 117 -13.07 -2.00 -8.34
N ILE A 118 -13.41 -1.49 -9.52
CA ILE A 118 -12.42 -0.97 -10.47
C ILE A 118 -12.17 0.51 -10.19
N PHE A 119 -10.90 0.87 -10.11
CA PHE A 119 -10.45 2.21 -9.81
C PHE A 119 -9.33 2.66 -10.73
N ARG A 120 -9.19 3.98 -10.83
CA ARG A 120 -8.06 4.66 -11.43
C ARG A 120 -7.37 5.52 -10.38
N PHE A 121 -6.05 5.57 -10.45
CA PHE A 121 -5.24 6.37 -9.54
C PHE A 121 -4.67 7.57 -10.28
N VAL A 122 -5.11 8.76 -9.91
CA VAL A 122 -4.69 10.03 -10.52
C VAL A 122 -3.70 10.73 -9.61
N ASN A 123 -2.52 11.08 -10.10
CA ASN A 123 -1.53 11.77 -9.30
C ASN A 123 -2.02 13.16 -8.90
N GLY A 124 -1.86 13.51 -7.62
CA GLY A 124 -2.35 14.79 -7.09
C GLY A 124 -1.63 16.03 -7.63
N VAL A 125 -0.43 15.88 -8.18
CA VAL A 125 0.40 16.99 -8.68
C VAL A 125 0.50 16.99 -10.19
N THR A 126 0.86 15.86 -10.81
CA THR A 126 1.04 15.80 -12.26
C THR A 126 -0.27 15.61 -13.03
N GLY A 127 -1.35 15.21 -12.36
CA GLY A 127 -2.63 14.89 -13.01
C GLY A 127 -2.60 13.62 -13.88
N THR A 128 -1.46 12.94 -14.00
CA THR A 128 -1.29 11.69 -14.74
C THR A 128 -1.87 10.50 -13.99
N CYS A 129 -2.25 9.45 -14.70
CA CYS A 129 -2.78 8.22 -14.14
C CYS A 129 -1.72 7.12 -14.05
N ILE A 130 -1.84 6.24 -13.05
CA ILE A 130 -1.08 4.99 -13.03
C ILE A 130 -1.51 4.14 -14.23
N GLU A 131 -0.53 3.56 -14.93
CA GLU A 131 -0.75 2.65 -16.06
C GLU A 131 0.07 1.38 -15.89
N ALA A 132 -0.57 0.23 -16.08
CA ALA A 132 0.09 -1.07 -16.14
C ALA A 132 0.83 -1.22 -17.46
N TYR A 133 2.16 -1.29 -17.42
CA TYR A 133 2.99 -1.35 -18.61
C TYR A 133 4.09 -2.40 -18.48
N LYS A 134 4.14 -3.34 -19.44
CA LYS A 134 5.05 -4.50 -19.43
C LYS A 134 5.02 -5.23 -18.09
N ASN A 135 6.12 -5.16 -17.32
CA ASN A 135 6.30 -5.83 -16.04
C ASN A 135 6.23 -4.86 -14.86
N GLY A 136 5.68 -3.65 -15.02
CA GLY A 136 5.61 -2.67 -13.93
C GLY A 136 4.52 -1.64 -14.12
N LEU A 137 4.69 -0.52 -13.42
CA LEU A 137 3.76 0.60 -13.45
C LEU A 137 4.48 1.85 -13.93
N VAL A 138 3.85 2.57 -14.85
CA VAL A 138 4.27 3.91 -15.27
C VAL A 138 3.18 4.92 -14.93
N HIS A 139 3.44 6.21 -15.15
CA HIS A 139 2.39 7.22 -15.17
C HIS A 139 2.29 7.88 -16.53
N SER A 140 1.06 8.12 -17.01
CA SER A 140 0.76 8.67 -18.33
C SER A 140 -0.49 9.56 -18.27
N ALA A 141 -0.75 10.33 -19.32
CA ALA A 141 -2.00 11.09 -19.44
C ALA A 141 -3.23 10.21 -19.19
N CYS A 142 -4.13 10.67 -18.32
CA CYS A 142 -5.35 9.93 -17.98
C CYS A 142 -6.28 9.79 -19.19
N ASN A 143 -6.70 8.57 -19.50
CA ASN A 143 -7.62 8.26 -20.61
C ASN A 143 -8.67 7.22 -20.16
N SER A 144 -9.96 7.59 -20.17
CA SER A 144 -11.09 6.70 -19.82
C SER A 144 -11.19 5.44 -20.69
N GLU A 145 -10.69 5.50 -21.91
CA GLU A 145 -10.68 4.38 -22.86
C GLU A 145 -9.48 3.45 -22.64
N ASN A 146 -8.43 3.90 -21.97
CA ASN A 146 -7.26 3.09 -21.67
C ASN A 146 -7.50 2.16 -20.47
N SER A 147 -7.87 0.92 -20.74
CA SER A 147 -8.08 -0.11 -19.71
C SER A 147 -6.80 -0.52 -18.95
N ALA A 148 -5.61 -0.15 -19.43
CA ALA A 148 -4.37 -0.36 -18.68
C ALA A 148 -4.23 0.60 -17.48
N GLN A 149 -5.06 1.64 -17.40
CA GLN A 149 -5.14 2.56 -16.26
C GLN A 149 -6.22 2.17 -15.24
N ASP A 150 -6.92 1.06 -15.48
CA ASP A 150 -7.98 0.55 -14.62
C ASP A 150 -7.44 -0.59 -13.77
N PHE A 151 -7.70 -0.55 -12.46
CA PHE A 151 -7.19 -1.51 -11.50
C PHE A 151 -8.31 -2.06 -10.62
N LEU A 152 -8.36 -3.38 -10.49
CA LEU A 152 -9.22 -4.06 -9.54
C LEU A 152 -8.57 -4.06 -8.15
N LEU A 153 -9.28 -3.54 -7.16
CA LEU A 153 -8.90 -3.65 -5.76
C LEU A 153 -9.56 -4.87 -5.13
N ILE A 154 -8.74 -5.83 -4.70
CA ILE A 154 -9.17 -7.06 -4.04
C ILE A 154 -8.89 -6.90 -2.54
N PRO A 155 -9.91 -6.87 -1.66
CA PRO A 155 -9.70 -6.75 -0.22
C PRO A 155 -8.89 -7.93 0.33
N ALA A 156 -7.89 -7.61 1.16
CA ALA A 156 -7.16 -8.58 1.96
C ALA A 156 -7.80 -8.72 3.35
N THR A 157 -7.50 -9.82 4.05
CA THR A 157 -8.07 -10.08 5.39
C THR A 157 -7.51 -9.17 6.49
N ASN A 158 -6.41 -8.47 6.22
CA ASN A 158 -5.75 -7.55 7.16
C ASN A 158 -6.10 -6.06 6.92
N GLY A 159 -7.16 -5.78 6.15
CA GLY A 159 -7.57 -4.42 5.81
C GLY A 159 -6.74 -3.76 4.70
N GLY A 160 -5.73 -4.45 4.17
CA GLY A 160 -5.05 -4.06 2.94
C GLY A 160 -5.84 -4.45 1.68
N VAL A 161 -5.25 -4.20 0.53
CA VAL A 161 -5.77 -4.55 -0.78
C VAL A 161 -4.66 -5.13 -1.66
N PHE A 162 -5.01 -6.09 -2.50
CA PHE A 162 -4.22 -6.41 -3.68
C PHE A 162 -4.67 -5.49 -4.81
N ILE A 163 -3.70 -4.95 -5.55
CA ILE A 163 -3.95 -4.10 -6.71
C ILE A 163 -3.69 -4.95 -7.95
N LYS A 164 -4.75 -5.27 -8.71
CA LYS A 164 -4.66 -6.11 -9.91
C LYS A 164 -4.91 -5.29 -11.16
N SER A 165 -4.05 -5.45 -12.16
CA SER A 165 -4.33 -5.03 -13.54
C SER A 165 -5.22 -6.07 -14.22
N PRO A 166 -6.47 -5.75 -14.60
CA PRO A 166 -7.34 -6.68 -15.31
C PRO A 166 -6.77 -7.05 -16.68
N VAL A 167 -6.21 -6.07 -17.40
CA VAL A 167 -5.70 -6.27 -18.77
C VAL A 167 -4.48 -7.19 -18.84
N LEU A 168 -3.60 -7.16 -17.82
CA LEU A 168 -2.44 -8.05 -17.75
C LEU A 168 -2.68 -9.29 -16.89
N ASN A 169 -3.82 -9.36 -16.21
CA ASN A 169 -4.15 -10.37 -15.20
C ASN A 169 -3.06 -10.54 -14.11
N LYS A 170 -2.38 -9.44 -13.76
CA LYS A 170 -1.23 -9.43 -12.83
C LYS A 170 -1.45 -8.49 -11.66
N CYS A 171 -0.83 -8.80 -10.53
CA CYS A 171 -0.89 -8.02 -9.30
C CYS A 171 0.38 -7.19 -9.11
N VAL A 172 0.20 -6.01 -8.53
CA VAL A 172 1.28 -5.09 -8.18
C VAL A 172 2.03 -5.65 -6.97
N ARG A 173 3.31 -5.91 -7.15
CA ARG A 173 4.24 -6.40 -6.16
C ARG A 173 5.36 -5.38 -5.93
N TYR A 174 5.94 -5.42 -4.73
CA TYR A 174 7.12 -4.64 -4.39
C TYR A 174 8.17 -5.48 -3.67
N ASP A 175 9.42 -5.05 -3.70
CA ASP A 175 10.46 -5.71 -2.89
C ASP A 175 10.33 -5.28 -1.43
N ILE A 176 9.97 -6.21 -0.52
CA ILE A 176 9.74 -5.88 0.89
C ILE A 176 11.05 -5.56 1.63
N VAL A 177 12.11 -6.33 1.38
CA VAL A 177 13.47 -6.10 1.89
C VAL A 177 14.32 -5.53 0.75
N THR A 178 14.93 -4.36 0.97
CA THR A 178 15.86 -3.77 0.00
C THR A 178 17.05 -3.12 0.70
N HIS A 179 18.16 -3.00 -0.01
CA HIS A 179 19.36 -2.28 0.42
C HIS A 179 19.39 -0.82 -0.09
N THR A 180 18.27 -0.33 -0.63
CA THR A 180 18.12 1.02 -1.18
C THR A 180 17.03 1.78 -0.44
N ILE A 181 16.91 3.08 -0.71
CA ILE A 181 15.85 3.93 -0.12
C ILE A 181 14.45 3.70 -0.74
N TYR A 182 14.37 2.85 -1.76
CA TYR A 182 13.16 2.52 -2.49
C TYR A 182 12.93 1.01 -2.57
N SER A 183 11.71 0.62 -2.92
CA SER A 183 11.34 -0.70 -3.42
C SER A 183 11.06 -0.62 -4.91
N THR A 184 11.58 -1.59 -5.65
CA THR A 184 11.14 -1.84 -7.02
C THR A 184 9.67 -2.21 -6.99
N VAL A 185 8.88 -1.65 -7.91
CA VAL A 185 7.47 -1.97 -8.09
C VAL A 185 7.30 -2.64 -9.45
N TYR A 186 6.68 -3.82 -9.45
CA TYR A 186 6.55 -4.63 -10.65
C TYR A 186 5.23 -5.41 -10.65
N LEU A 187 4.85 -5.93 -11.81
CA LEU A 187 3.66 -6.74 -12.02
C LEU A 187 4.07 -8.21 -12.11
N THR A 188 3.41 -9.06 -11.31
CA THR A 188 3.62 -10.50 -11.30
C THR A 188 2.30 -11.24 -11.16
N GLU A 189 2.33 -12.57 -11.19
CA GLU A 189 1.16 -13.40 -10.93
C GLU A 189 0.57 -13.10 -9.55
N CYS A 190 -0.76 -12.98 -9.52
CA CYS A 190 -1.49 -12.75 -8.28
C CYS A 190 -1.38 -13.97 -7.37
N VAL A 191 -1.13 -13.70 -6.09
CA VAL A 191 -1.00 -14.72 -5.05
C VAL A 191 -2.28 -15.52 -4.93
N SER A 192 -2.17 -16.84 -4.82
CA SER A 192 -3.31 -17.72 -4.66
C SER A 192 -3.70 -17.87 -3.18
N GLY A 193 -4.94 -18.29 -2.91
CA GLY A 193 -5.40 -18.61 -1.54
C GLY A 193 -4.62 -19.72 -0.83
N LYS A 194 -3.59 -20.32 -1.44
CA LYS A 194 -2.68 -21.29 -0.83
C LYS A 194 -1.32 -20.69 -0.45
N ASP A 195 -0.96 -19.54 -1.01
CA ASP A 195 0.37 -18.96 -0.88
C ASP A 195 0.36 -17.79 0.11
N LYS A 196 1.39 -17.70 0.94
CA LYS A 196 1.60 -16.54 1.83
C LYS A 196 2.41 -15.49 1.08
N SER A 197 1.87 -14.29 0.90
CA SER A 197 2.62 -13.18 0.31
C SER A 197 2.34 -11.89 1.05
N TYR A 198 3.42 -11.27 1.53
CA TYR A 198 3.38 -9.99 2.24
C TYR A 198 3.74 -8.80 1.35
N ASP A 199 4.08 -9.05 0.10
CA ASP A 199 4.69 -8.09 -0.83
C ASP A 199 3.78 -7.71 -2.01
N GLN A 200 2.52 -8.14 -1.97
CA GLN A 200 1.47 -7.73 -2.92
C GLN A 200 0.31 -6.99 -2.24
N VAL A 201 0.40 -6.80 -0.92
CA VAL A 201 -0.63 -6.13 -0.13
C VAL A 201 -0.25 -4.67 0.07
N TRP A 202 -1.16 -3.80 -0.31
CA TRP A 202 -1.04 -2.35 -0.21
C TRP A 202 -2.12 -1.80 0.72
N TYR A 203 -1.87 -0.67 1.36
CA TYR A 203 -2.83 0.05 2.17
C TYR A 203 -3.16 1.39 1.50
N ILE A 204 -4.45 1.68 1.38
CA ILE A 204 -4.92 3.01 0.98
C ILE A 204 -4.93 3.88 2.23
N ALA A 205 -3.87 4.66 2.40
CA ALA A 205 -3.56 5.39 3.63
C ALA A 205 -3.79 6.91 3.45
N PRO A 206 -3.85 7.70 4.55
CA PRO A 206 -3.95 9.16 4.46
C PRO A 206 -2.85 9.78 3.59
N ALA A 207 -3.15 10.91 2.96
CA ALA A 207 -2.15 11.65 2.19
C ALA A 207 -0.97 12.09 3.06
N LEU A 208 0.22 12.16 2.45
CA LEU A 208 1.40 12.75 3.07
C LEU A 208 1.33 14.28 2.93
N THR A 209 0.54 14.89 3.80
CA THR A 209 0.34 16.35 3.88
C THR A 209 0.29 16.80 5.34
N ASN A 210 0.38 18.11 5.57
CA ASN A 210 0.05 18.67 6.88
C ASN A 210 -1.45 18.49 7.13
N THR A 211 -1.82 18.15 8.36
CA THR A 211 -3.22 17.92 8.77
C THR A 211 -3.54 18.77 10.00
N ILE A 212 -4.75 19.32 10.03
CA ILE A 212 -5.27 20.04 11.20
C ILE A 212 -6.14 19.05 11.99
N PRO A 213 -5.95 18.89 13.32
CA PRO A 213 -6.83 18.08 14.14
C PRO A 213 -8.28 18.55 14.01
N LEU A 214 -9.21 17.60 13.91
CA LEU A 214 -10.63 17.93 13.99
C LEU A 214 -10.96 18.36 15.44
N PRO A 215 -11.81 19.38 15.63
CA PRO A 215 -12.23 19.85 16.94
C PRO A 215 -13.02 18.79 17.72
#